data_AF-A0A432KMT2-F1
#
_entry.id   AF-A0A432KMT2-F1
#
_cell.length_a   1.000
_cell.length_b   1.000
_cell.length_c   1.000
_cell.angle_alpha   90.00
_cell.angle_beta   90.00
_cell.angle_gamma   90.00
#
_symmetry.space_group_name_H-M   'P 1'
#
loop_
_entity.id
_entity.type
_entity.pdbx_description
1 polymer ?
#
loop_
_entity_poly.entity_id
_entity_poly.type
_entity_poly.pdbx_seq_one_letter_code
_entity_poly.pdbx_strand_id
1 'polypeptide(L)' 'MKKECPSCAMMIEKDTQVCPICQYEFPRRGYQSKLKWIALLLAILFLLVILF' A
#
# COMPACT_ATOMS: atom_id res chain seq x y z
N MET A 1 -1.51 -18.98 -11.21
CA MET A 1 -2.53 -18.05 -11.76
C MET A 1 -1.84 -16.77 -12.24
N LYS A 2 -2.14 -16.28 -13.44
CA LYS A 2 -1.61 -15.00 -13.97
C LYS A 2 -2.61 -13.86 -13.71
N LYS A 3 -2.15 -12.62 -13.59
CA LYS A 3 -2.96 -11.38 -13.55
C LYS A 3 -2.48 -10.44 -14.65
N GLU A 4 -3.35 -9.57 -15.12
CA GLU A 4 -2.93 -8.46 -15.97
C GLU A 4 -2.38 -7.32 -15.10
N CYS A 5 -1.32 -6.67 -15.56
CA CYS A 5 -0.83 -5.44 -14.94
C CYS A 5 -1.77 -4.29 -15.31
N PRO A 6 -2.31 -3.52 -14.35
CA PRO A 6 -3.23 -2.41 -14.64
C PRO A 6 -2.56 -1.23 -15.35
N SER A 7 -1.23 -1.16 -15.35
CA SER A 7 -0.47 -0.07 -15.96
C SER A 7 -0.08 -0.36 -17.41
N CYS A 8 0.30 -1.60 -17.74
CA CYS A 8 0.78 -1.97 -19.08
C CYS A 8 -0.03 -3.07 -19.78
N ALA A 9 -1.11 -3.55 -19.15
CA ALA A 9 -1.97 -4.64 -19.64
C ALA A 9 -1.26 -5.97 -19.95
N MET A 10 -0.01 -6.14 -19.52
CA MET A 10 0.71 -7.39 -19.73
C MET A 10 0.29 -8.45 -18.72
N MET A 11 0.24 -9.71 -19.14
CA MET A 11 0.12 -10.85 -18.23
C MET A 11 1.40 -11.07 -17.42
N ILE A 12 1.25 -11.00 -16.09
CA ILE A 12 2.31 -11.22 -15.10
C ILE A 12 1.84 -12.20 -14.04
N GLU A 13 2.76 -12.68 -13.20
CA GLU A 13 2.39 -13.53 -12.07
C GLU A 13 1.65 -12.77 -10.98
N LYS A 14 0.76 -13.44 -10.25
CA LYS A 14 -0.02 -12.78 -9.19
C LYS A 14 0.84 -12.36 -8.00
N ASP A 15 1.90 -13.09 -7.71
CA ASP A 15 2.79 -12.85 -6.57
C ASP A 15 3.90 -11.83 -6.83
N THR A 16 4.07 -11.33 -8.07
CA THR A 16 5.05 -10.28 -8.32
C THR A 16 4.61 -8.98 -7.67
N GLN A 17 5.49 -8.45 -6.82
CA GLN A 17 5.32 -7.19 -6.07
C GLN A 17 5.55 -5.98 -6.96
N VAL A 18 6.39 -6.14 -7.99
CA VAL A 18 6.68 -5.15 -9.03
C VAL A 18 6.45 -5.79 -10.38
N CYS A 19 5.82 -5.08 -11.31
CA CYS A 19 5.69 -5.54 -12.69
C CYS A 19 7.07 -5.55 -13.38
N PRO A 20 7.56 -6.69 -13.89
CA PRO A 20 8.90 -6.76 -14.52
C PRO A 20 8.99 -6.00 -15.86
N ILE A 21 7.85 -5.57 -16.42
CA ILE A 21 7.83 -4.89 -17.73
C ILE A 21 7.82 -3.38 -17.57
N CYS A 22 6.92 -2.84 -16.74
CA CYS A 22 6.76 -1.40 -16.57
C CYS A 22 7.24 -0.87 -15.22
N GLN A 23 7.79 -1.74 -14.35
CA GLN A 23 8.26 -1.39 -13.01
C GLN A 23 7.16 -0.84 -12.08
N TYR A 24 5.88 -1.11 -12.38
CA TYR A 24 4.77 -0.70 -11.53
C TYR A 24 4.77 -1.47 -10.21
N GLU A 25 4.93 -0.75 -9.09
CA GLU A 25 4.89 -1.31 -7.73
C GLU A 25 3.43 -1.53 -7.30
N PHE A 26 3.07 -2.80 -7.02
CA PHE A 26 1.73 -3.13 -6.57
C PHE A 26 1.56 -2.75 -5.08
N PRO A 27 0.45 -2.09 -4.70
CA PRO A 27 0.21 -1.74 -3.32
C PRO A 27 0.10 -3.01 -2.46
N ARG A 28 1.08 -3.23 -1.56
CA ARG A 28 1.05 -4.35 -0.62
C ARG A 28 -0.08 -4.12 0.38
N ARG A 29 -1.06 -5.03 0.41
CA ARG A 29 -2.18 -5.01 1.38
C ARG A 29 -1.73 -4.84 2.83
N GLY A 30 -0.55 -5.36 3.21
CA GLY A 30 -0.01 -5.24 4.56
C GLY A 30 0.45 -3.84 4.96
N TYR A 31 0.85 -2.98 4.02
CA TYR A 31 1.34 -1.64 4.32
C TYR A 31 0.19 -0.69 4.72
N GLN A 32 -0.98 -0.85 4.10
CA GLN A 32 -2.16 -0.05 4.40
C GLN A 32 -2.64 -0.23 5.84
N SER A 33 -2.57 -1.45 6.38
CA SER A 33 -2.94 -1.71 7.78
C SER A 33 -2.00 -1.01 8.76
N LYS A 34 -0.69 -1.01 8.51
CA LYS A 34 0.28 -0.30 9.37
C LYS A 34 0.08 1.21 9.32
N LEU A 35 -0.13 1.77 8.13
CA LEU A 35 -0.40 3.21 7.97
C LEU A 35 -1.66 3.66 8.71
N LYS A 36 -2.73 2.86 8.72
CA LYS A 36 -3.94 3.17 9.49
C LYS A 36 -3.68 3.27 10.99
N TRP A 37 -2.93 2.33 11.56
CA TRP A 37 -2.57 2.36 12.98
C TRP A 37 -1.65 3.54 13.32
N ILE A 38 -0.68 3.83 12.44
CA ILE A 38 0.20 5.00 12.62
C ILE A 38 -0.61 6.30 12.58
N ALA A 39 -1.51 6.45 11.60
CA ALA A 39 -2.36 7.64 11.49
C ALA A 39 -3.27 7.82 12.71
N LEU A 40 -3.85 6.73 13.22
CA LEU A 40 -4.67 6.76 14.44
C LEU A 40 -3.87 7.21 15.66
N LEU A 41 -2.67 6.64 15.88
CA LEU A 41 -1.80 7.00 16.99
C LEU A 41 -1.42 8.48 16.93
N LEU A 42 -1.07 8.97 15.74
CA LEU A 42 -0.69 10.37 15.53
C LEU A 42 -1.86 11.32 15.78
N ALA A 43 -3.07 10.96 15.35
CA ALA A 43 -4.28 11.75 15.60
C ALA A 43 -4.62 11.83 17.11
N ILE A 44 -4.50 10.72 17.84
CA ILE A 44 -4.72 10.70 19.30
C ILE A 44 -3.69 11.58 20.02
N LEU A 45 -2.41 11.46 19.64
CA LEU A 45 -1.34 12.25 20.23
C LEU A 45 -1.53 13.76 19.96
N PHE A 46 -1.97 14.11 18.76
CA PHE A 46 -2.29 15.49 18.40
C PHE A 46 -3.47 16.04 19.21
N LEU A 47 -4.52 15.24 19.41
CA LEU A 47 -5.64 15.60 20.28
C LEU A 47 -5.23 15.83 21.74
N LEU A 48 -4.35 14.98 22.27
CA LEU A 48 -3.82 15.14 23.63
C LEU A 48 -3.03 16.44 23.77
N VAL A 49 -2.20 16.80 22.78
CA VAL A 49 -1.43 18.05 22.78
C VAL A 49 -2.33 19.29 22.67
N ILE A 50 -3.49 19.19 22.02
CA ILE A 50 -4.43 20.32 21.93
C ILE A 50 -5.26 20.47 23.23
N LEU A 51 -5.59 19.35 23.88
CA LEU A 51 -6.42 19.35 25.09
C LEU A 51 -5.65 19.65 26.39
N PHE A 52 -4.32 19.53 26.38
CA PHE A 52 -3.45 19.68 27.54
C PHE A 52 -2.48 20.86 27.35
#